data_AF-A0A937ZCD5-F1
#
_entry.id   AF-A0A937ZCD5-F1
#
_cell.length_a   1.000
_cell.length_b   1.000
_cell.length_c   1.000
_cell.angle_alpha   90.00
_cell.angle_beta   90.00
_cell.angle_gamma   90.00
#
_symmetry.space_group_name_H-M   'P 1'
#
loop_
_entity.id
_entity.type
_entity.pdbx_description
1 polymer ?
#
loop_
_entity_poly.entity_id
_entity_poly.type
_entity_poly.pdbx_seq_one_letter_code
_entity_poly.pdbx_strand_id
1 'polypeptide(L)'
;GGFAGGFVACAYPLATCLWIGAILQMASNLVFVALAYAGMNHWALTAAIIAENFTGAIGTVIFVAYLSVLCQSPLHTATQFALLTALAAVGRTYLSSGAGYLAEWSGWPMFFIISSLTAIPSLLLLWWLQAGSHFAALVPRKPVAVAD
;
A
#
# COMPACT_ATOMS: atom_id res chain seq x y z
N GLY A 1 -2.68 9.42 -9.43
CA GLY A 1 -2.46 8.16 -8.71
C GLY A 1 -3.68 7.25 -8.78
N GLY A 2 -4.84 7.66 -8.26
CA GLY A 2 -6.01 6.78 -8.14
C GLY A 2 -6.45 6.08 -9.45
N PHE A 3 -6.61 6.82 -10.55
CA PHE A 3 -6.93 6.22 -11.85
C PHE A 3 -5.87 5.23 -12.35
N ALA A 4 -4.58 5.57 -12.18
CA ALA A 4 -3.48 4.68 -12.55
C ALA A 4 -3.48 3.42 -11.69
N GLY A 5 -3.73 3.55 -10.38
CA GLY A 5 -3.85 2.41 -9.46
C GLY A 5 -5.03 1.51 -9.81
N GLY A 6 -6.16 2.10 -10.22
CA GLY A 6 -7.33 1.36 -10.70
C GLY A 6 -7.04 0.60 -11.99
N PHE A 7 -6.33 1.23 -12.94
CA PHE A 7 -5.91 0.56 -14.16
C PHE A 7 -4.96 -0.62 -13.87
N VAL A 8 -3.96 -0.43 -12.99
CA VAL A 8 -3.05 -1.50 -12.56
C VAL A 8 -3.82 -2.63 -11.86
N ALA A 9 -4.76 -2.30 -10.98
CA ALA A 9 -5.59 -3.27 -10.28
C ALA A 9 -6.48 -4.11 -11.21
N CYS A 10 -6.94 -3.54 -12.33
CA CYS A 10 -7.72 -4.27 -13.34
C CYS A 10 -6.84 -5.07 -14.31
N ALA A 11 -5.63 -4.61 -14.59
CA ALA A 11 -4.75 -5.20 -15.60
C ALA A 11 -3.89 -6.36 -15.08
N TYR A 12 -3.55 -6.37 -13.79
CA TYR A 12 -2.62 -7.33 -13.19
C TYR A 12 -3.25 -8.17 -12.07
N PRO A 13 -2.71 -9.37 -11.79
CA PRO A 13 -3.17 -10.15 -10.66
C PRO A 13 -2.87 -9.43 -9.34
N LEU A 14 -3.75 -9.64 -8.34
CA LEU A 14 -3.72 -8.93 -7.06
C LEU A 14 -2.35 -8.95 -6.36
N ALA A 15 -1.66 -10.09 -6.40
CA ALA A 15 -0.31 -10.21 -5.83
C ALA A 15 0.70 -9.24 -6.50
N THR A 16 0.67 -9.13 -7.83
CA THR A 16 1.52 -8.20 -8.58
C THR A 16 1.17 -6.75 -8.26
N CYS A 17 -0.11 -6.43 -8.13
CA CYS A 17 -0.55 -5.09 -7.72
C CYS A 17 0.00 -4.74 -6.33
N LEU A 18 -0.11 -5.64 -5.35
CA LEU A 18 0.41 -5.41 -4.00
C LEU A 18 1.93 -5.20 -3.98
N TRP A 19 2.70 -5.96 -4.78
CA TRP A 19 4.14 -5.74 -4.96
C TRP A 19 4.44 -4.36 -5.55
N ILE A 20 3.75 -3.98 -6.63
CA ILE A 20 3.93 -2.68 -7.29
C ILE A 20 3.64 -1.54 -6.30
N GLY A 21 2.54 -1.63 -5.55
CA GLY A 21 2.16 -0.62 -4.56
C GLY A 21 3.20 -0.48 -3.44
N ALA A 22 3.68 -1.60 -2.90
CA ALA A 22 4.67 -1.60 -1.83
C ALA A 22 6.03 -1.06 -2.29
N ILE A 23 6.53 -1.49 -3.46
CA ILE A 23 7.80 -1.01 -4.01
C ILE A 23 7.72 0.49 -4.35
N LEU A 24 6.62 0.94 -4.97
CA LEU A 24 6.41 2.35 -5.26
C LEU A 24 6.38 3.19 -3.98
N GLN A 25 5.69 2.73 -2.94
CA GLN A 25 5.62 3.44 -1.66
C GLN A 25 7.01 3.52 -0.98
N MET A 26 7.78 2.43 -1.01
CA MET A 26 9.15 2.42 -0.50
C MET A 26 10.07 3.38 -1.26
N ALA A 27 9.98 3.38 -2.59
CA ALA A 27 10.75 4.29 -3.43
C ALA A 27 10.41 5.74 -3.12
N SER A 28 9.13 6.08 -2.96
CA SER A 28 8.69 7.44 -2.60
C SER A 28 9.21 7.89 -1.23
N ASN A 29 9.28 7.01 -0.24
CA ASN A 29 9.90 7.33 1.05
C ASN A 29 11.40 7.66 0.91
N LEU A 30 12.12 7.00 0.01
CA LEU A 30 13.54 7.30 -0.24
C LEU A 30 13.77 8.63 -0.96
N VAL A 31 12.79 9.11 -1.74
CA VAL A 31 12.86 10.45 -2.36
C VAL A 31 13.00 11.55 -1.29
N PHE A 32 12.35 11.39 -0.13
CA PHE A 32 12.48 12.35 0.97
C PHE A 32 13.86 12.30 1.65
N VAL A 33 14.53 11.16 1.66
CA VAL A 33 15.93 11.05 2.11
C VAL A 33 16.82 11.88 1.18
N ALA A 34 16.67 11.70 -0.13
CA ALA A 34 17.41 12.47 -1.12
C ALA A 34 17.11 13.98 -1.03
N LEU A 35 15.86 14.35 -0.77
CA LEU A 35 15.45 15.74 -0.57
C LEU A 35 16.13 16.37 0.67
N ALA A 36 16.30 15.60 1.74
CA ALA A 36 16.97 16.09 2.94
C ALA A 36 18.44 16.49 2.69
N TYR A 37 19.11 15.86 1.71
CA TYR A 37 20.46 16.23 1.29
C TYR A 37 20.49 17.32 0.20
N ALA A 38 19.40 17.51 -0.56
CA ALA A 38 19.31 18.47 -1.65
C ALA A 38 19.11 19.93 -1.19
N GLY A 39 18.82 20.17 0.09
CA GLY A 39 18.63 21.51 0.66
C GLY A 39 17.28 22.16 0.31
N MET A 40 17.17 23.48 0.53
CA MET A 40 15.94 24.25 0.31
C MET A 40 15.66 24.52 -1.18
N ASN A 41 15.30 23.48 -1.92
CA ASN A 41 14.86 23.61 -3.30
C ASN A 41 13.35 23.34 -3.42
N HIS A 42 12.58 24.41 -3.62
CA HIS A 42 11.11 24.34 -3.74
C HIS A 42 10.66 23.41 -4.88
N TRP A 43 11.40 23.37 -5.99
CA TRP A 43 11.07 22.47 -7.12
C TRP A 43 11.24 21.00 -6.75
N ALA A 44 12.31 20.67 -6.01
CA ALA A 44 12.56 19.31 -5.54
C ALA A 44 11.49 18.87 -4.53
N LEU A 45 11.07 19.76 -3.64
CA LEU A 45 9.99 19.51 -2.68
C LEU A 45 8.65 19.25 -3.40
N THR A 46 8.28 20.12 -4.36
CA THR A 46 7.05 19.95 -5.13
C THR A 46 7.05 18.63 -5.89
N ALA A 47 8.15 18.27 -6.55
CA ALA A 47 8.27 17.00 -7.26
C ALA A 47 8.13 15.79 -6.32
N ALA A 48 8.77 15.84 -5.14
CA ALA A 48 8.69 14.78 -4.14
C ALA A 48 7.25 14.57 -3.62
N ILE A 49 6.55 15.66 -3.30
CA ILE A 49 5.16 15.61 -2.82
C ILE A 49 4.23 15.08 -3.91
N ILE A 50 4.40 15.50 -5.17
CA ILE A 50 3.60 14.98 -6.30
C ILE A 50 3.84 13.48 -6.45
N ALA A 51 5.10 13.03 -6.42
CA ALA A 51 5.44 11.63 -6.52
C ALA A 51 4.83 10.81 -5.37
N GLU A 52 4.99 11.28 -4.13
CA GLU A 52 4.44 10.64 -2.93
C GLU A 52 2.91 10.50 -3.01
N ASN A 53 2.20 11.58 -3.33
CA ASN A 53 0.74 11.56 -3.44
C ASN A 53 0.29 10.66 -4.59
N PHE A 54 1.06 10.63 -5.67
CA PHE A 54 0.76 9.77 -6.81
C PHE A 54 0.88 8.30 -6.45
N THR A 55 1.99 7.89 -5.80
CA THR A 55 2.22 6.50 -5.36
C THR A 55 1.30 6.11 -4.21
N GLY A 56 1.04 7.00 -3.25
CA GLY A 56 0.15 6.77 -2.11
C GLY A 56 -1.29 6.52 -2.57
N ALA A 57 -1.76 7.26 -3.58
CA ALA A 57 -3.07 7.00 -4.18
C ALA A 57 -3.12 5.65 -4.93
N ILE A 58 -2.03 5.20 -5.57
CA ILE A 58 -1.96 3.86 -6.17
C ILE A 58 -2.06 2.78 -5.08
N GLY A 59 -1.26 2.90 -4.03
CA GLY A 59 -1.26 1.96 -2.90
C GLY A 59 -2.63 1.86 -2.23
N THR A 60 -3.31 2.99 -2.04
CA THR A 60 -4.67 3.04 -1.45
C THR A 60 -5.69 2.29 -2.30
N VAL A 61 -5.68 2.48 -3.63
CA VAL A 61 -6.62 1.78 -4.52
C VAL A 61 -6.36 0.27 -4.52
N ILE A 62 -5.10 -0.14 -4.55
CA ILE A 62 -4.71 -1.55 -4.50
C ILE A 62 -5.10 -2.18 -3.15
N PHE A 63 -4.93 -1.44 -2.05
CA PHE A 63 -5.34 -1.88 -0.72
C PHE A 63 -6.86 -2.07 -0.61
N VAL A 64 -7.64 -1.13 -1.13
CA VAL A 64 -9.11 -1.25 -1.17
C VAL A 64 -9.53 -2.46 -2.02
N ALA A 65 -8.91 -2.66 -3.18
CA ALA A 65 -9.16 -3.84 -4.02
C ALA A 65 -8.85 -5.15 -3.29
N TYR A 66 -7.76 -5.19 -2.52
CA TYR A 66 -7.41 -6.34 -1.67
C TYR A 66 -8.46 -6.60 -0.59
N LEU A 67 -8.92 -5.57 0.12
CA LEU A 67 -9.99 -5.70 1.11
C LEU A 67 -11.31 -6.19 0.49
N SER A 68 -11.65 -5.70 -0.71
CA SER A 68 -12.85 -6.15 -1.43
C SER A 68 -12.82 -7.65 -1.73
N VAL A 69 -11.66 -8.16 -2.16
CA VAL A 69 -11.45 -9.60 -2.41
C VAL A 69 -11.51 -10.41 -1.11
N LEU A 70 -11.00 -9.87 0.00
CA LEU A 70 -11.02 -10.56 1.30
C LEU A 70 -12.45 -10.68 1.88
N CYS A 71 -13.34 -9.74 1.56
CA CYS A 71 -14.70 -9.66 2.09
C CYS A 71 -15.76 -10.43 1.27
N GLN A 72 -15.41 -11.54 0.63
CA GLN A 72 -16.29 -12.28 -0.29
C GLN A 72 -17.43 -13.09 0.38
N SER A 73 -17.64 -12.94 1.70
CA SER A 73 -18.60 -13.74 2.47
C SER A 73 -20.05 -13.22 2.35
N PRO A 74 -20.99 -13.96 1.70
CA PRO A 74 -22.30 -13.45 1.27
C PRO A 74 -23.26 -12.97 2.37
N LEU A 75 -22.98 -13.23 3.65
CA LEU A 75 -23.87 -12.87 4.79
C LEU A 75 -23.45 -11.60 5.55
N HIS A 76 -22.18 -11.18 5.50
CA HIS A 76 -21.65 -10.09 6.35
C HIS A 76 -20.58 -9.19 5.67
N THR A 77 -20.53 -9.15 4.33
CA THR A 77 -19.52 -8.39 3.56
C THR A 77 -19.38 -6.92 4.00
N ALA A 78 -20.49 -6.22 4.27
CA ALA A 78 -20.45 -4.81 4.63
C ALA A 78 -19.77 -4.55 5.98
N THR A 79 -20.05 -5.39 6.99
CA THR A 79 -19.45 -5.25 8.32
C THR A 79 -17.99 -5.68 8.34
N GLN A 80 -17.64 -6.75 7.62
CA GLN A 80 -16.24 -7.19 7.48
C GLN A 80 -15.38 -6.13 6.80
N PHE A 81 -15.88 -5.55 5.70
CA PHE A 81 -15.16 -4.47 5.01
C PHE A 81 -15.01 -3.24 5.91
N ALA A 82 -16.06 -2.84 6.63
CA ALA A 82 -16.00 -1.73 7.57
C ALA A 82 -14.99 -1.99 8.71
N LEU A 83 -14.98 -3.19 9.29
CA LEU A 83 -14.05 -3.57 10.36
C LEU A 83 -12.60 -3.58 9.88
N LEU A 84 -12.33 -4.16 8.70
CA LEU A 84 -10.97 -4.20 8.14
C LEU A 84 -10.47 -2.81 7.77
N THR A 85 -11.33 -1.97 7.20
CA THR A 85 -10.97 -0.58 6.87
C THR A 85 -10.77 0.25 8.13
N ALA A 86 -11.59 0.06 9.16
CA ALA A 86 -11.41 0.70 10.46
C ALA A 86 -10.11 0.27 11.13
N LEU A 87 -9.78 -1.03 11.12
CA LEU A 87 -8.53 -1.55 11.64
C LEU A 87 -7.31 -0.95 10.92
N ALA A 88 -7.37 -0.86 9.59
CA ALA A 88 -6.33 -0.22 8.80
C ALA A 88 -6.16 1.27 9.16
N ALA A 89 -7.26 2.00 9.33
CA ALA A 89 -7.25 3.40 9.73
C ALA A 89 -6.67 3.60 11.14
N VAL A 90 -7.01 2.74 12.09
CA VAL A 90 -6.45 2.75 13.45
C VAL A 90 -4.94 2.50 13.42
N GLY A 91 -4.48 1.46 12.71
CA GLY A 91 -3.06 1.17 12.56
C GLY A 91 -2.27 2.34 11.98
N ARG A 92 -2.78 2.94 10.88
CA ARG A 92 -2.21 4.15 10.27
C ARG A 92 -2.10 5.30 11.27
N THR A 93 -3.15 5.53 12.07
CA THR A 93 -3.23 6.68 12.99
C THR A 93 -2.25 6.53 14.15
N TYR A 94 -2.16 5.33 14.75
CA TYR A 94 -1.19 5.03 15.81
C TYR A 94 0.26 5.16 15.34
N LEU A 95 0.58 4.64 14.15
CA LEU A 95 1.91 4.76 13.56
C LEU A 95 2.23 6.23 13.24
N SER A 96 1.26 6.98 12.71
CA SER A 96 1.41 8.39 12.38
C SER A 96 1.57 9.29 13.61
N SER A 97 0.94 8.96 14.75
CA SER A 97 1.04 9.79 15.97
C SER A 97 2.44 9.74 16.59
N GLY A 98 3.12 8.59 16.52
CA GLY A 98 4.48 8.44 17.04
C GLY A 98 5.58 8.92 16.09
N ALA A 99 5.26 9.08 14.80
CA ALA A 99 6.21 9.43 13.76
C ALA A 99 6.90 10.78 13.99
N GLY A 100 6.16 11.79 14.46
CA GLY A 100 6.71 13.13 14.70
C GLY A 100 7.75 13.16 15.81
N TYR A 101 7.48 12.46 16.92
CA TYR A 101 8.44 12.32 18.02
C TYR A 101 9.70 11.56 17.57
N LEU A 102 9.53 10.49 16.78
CA LEU A 102 10.65 9.74 16.25
C LEU A 102 11.54 10.60 15.32
N ALA A 103 10.94 11.45 14.50
CA ALA A 103 11.66 12.35 13.59
C ALA A 103 12.41 13.47 14.36
N GLU A 104 11.85 13.95 15.47
CA GLU A 104 12.49 14.96 16.32
C GLU A 104 13.77 14.41 17.00
N TRP A 105 13.75 13.14 17.41
CA TRP A 105 14.90 12.50 18.06
C TRP A 105 15.95 11.94 17.10
N SER A 106 15.54 11.36 15.97
CA SER A 106 16.44 10.67 15.02
C SER A 106 16.88 11.52 13.82
N GLY A 107 16.17 12.62 13.55
CA GLY A 107 16.34 13.42 12.35
C GLY A 107 15.56 12.87 11.15
N TRP A 108 15.11 13.77 10.29
CA TRP A 108 14.28 13.46 9.12
C TRP A 108 14.87 12.38 8.18
N PRO A 109 16.18 12.37 7.84
CA PRO A 109 16.73 11.34 6.95
C PRO A 109 16.61 9.92 7.54
N MET A 110 16.95 9.75 8.83
CA MET A 110 16.89 8.44 9.50
C MET A 110 15.44 7.97 9.67
N PHE A 111 14.52 8.89 9.94
CA PHE A 111 13.09 8.59 10.00
C PHE A 111 12.57 7.97 8.69
N PHE A 112 12.90 8.56 7.54
CA PHE A 112 12.46 8.02 6.24
C PHE A 112 13.13 6.69 5.90
N ILE A 113 14.39 6.48 6.30
CA ILE A 113 15.06 5.18 6.15
C ILE A 113 14.35 4.12 7.01
N ILE A 114 14.11 4.40 8.29
CA ILE A 114 13.42 3.48 9.21
C ILE A 114 12.02 3.17 8.67
N SER A 115 11.27 4.18 8.20
CA SER A 115 9.96 4.00 7.58
C SER A 115 10.03 3.10 6.34
N SER A 116 11.03 3.27 5.47
CA SER A 116 11.24 2.36 4.33
C SER A 116 11.60 0.94 4.77
N LEU A 117 12.43 0.77 5.81
CA LEU A 117 12.75 -0.54 6.37
C LEU A 117 11.53 -1.25 6.98
N THR A 118 10.58 -0.51 7.56
CA THR A 118 9.33 -1.10 8.07
C THR A 118 8.44 -1.69 6.97
N ALA A 119 8.67 -1.35 5.70
CA ALA A 119 7.99 -2.00 4.59
C ALA A 119 8.58 -3.39 4.25
N ILE A 120 9.83 -3.68 4.63
CA ILE A 120 10.46 -5.00 4.42
C ILE A 120 9.67 -6.14 5.06
N PRO A 121 9.26 -6.09 6.35
CA PRO A 121 8.45 -7.17 6.93
C PRO A 121 7.10 -7.33 6.22
N SER A 122 6.52 -6.24 5.70
CA SER A 122 5.30 -6.31 4.88
C SER A 122 5.54 -7.06 3.56
N LEU A 123 6.67 -6.79 2.87
CA LEU A 123 7.06 -7.51 1.66
C LEU A 123 7.39 -8.98 1.91
N LEU A 124 8.07 -9.30 3.01
CA LEU A 124 8.35 -10.67 3.42
C LEU A 124 7.06 -11.46 3.68
N LEU A 125 6.09 -10.83 4.37
CA LEU A 125 4.78 -11.44 4.60
C LEU A 125 4.04 -11.69 3.29
N LEU A 126 4.10 -10.75 2.35
CA LEU A 126 3.48 -10.89 1.03
C LEU A 126 4.14 -12.04 0.24
N TRP A 127 5.47 -12.11 0.25
CA TRP A 127 6.20 -13.22 -0.35
C TRP A 127 5.80 -14.57 0.25
N TRP A 128 5.67 -14.64 1.59
CA TRP A 128 5.24 -15.85 2.29
C TRP A 128 3.80 -16.25 1.94
N LEU A 129 2.88 -15.29 1.87
CA LEU A 129 1.48 -15.53 1.43
C LEU A 129 1.40 -16.00 -0.02
N GLN A 130 2.28 -15.48 -0.88
CA GLN A 130 2.40 -15.91 -2.27
C GLN A 130 2.97 -17.33 -2.38
N ALA A 131 3.99 -17.65 -1.58
CA ALA A 131 4.55 -19.00 -1.49
C ALA A 131 3.53 -20.02 -0.95
N GLY A 132 2.63 -19.60 -0.06
CA GLY A 132 1.54 -20.41 0.48
C GLY A 132 0.33 -20.60 -0.43
N SER A 133 0.35 -20.13 -1.69
CA SER A 133 -0.76 -20.20 -2.66
C SER A 133 -2.08 -19.54 -2.22
N HIS A 134 -2.07 -18.68 -1.20
CA HIS A 134 -3.28 -18.05 -0.65
C HIS A 134 -4.05 -17.22 -1.71
N PHE A 135 -3.31 -16.62 -2.65
CA PHE A 135 -3.90 -15.88 -3.78
C PHE A 135 -4.54 -16.76 -4.85
N ALA A 136 -4.21 -18.06 -4.92
CA ALA A 136 -4.86 -18.99 -5.83
C ALA A 136 -6.31 -19.30 -5.41
N ALA A 137 -6.61 -19.20 -4.11
CA ALA A 137 -7.97 -19.35 -3.58
C ALA A 137 -8.87 -18.12 -3.84
N LEU A 138 -8.27 -16.97 -4.18
CA LEU A 138 -8.97 -15.70 -4.43
C LEU A 138 -9.29 -15.46 -5.91
N VAL A 139 -8.86 -16.36 -6.82
CA VAL A 139 -9.23 -16.31 -8.24
C VAL A 139 -10.71 -16.67 -8.37
N PRO A 140 -11.57 -15.80 -8.94
CA PRO A 140 -12.96 -16.14 -9.18
C PRO A 140 -13.01 -17.37 -10.10
N ARG A 141 -13.67 -18.43 -9.64
CA ARG A 141 -14.00 -19.58 -10.49
C ARG A 141 -14.76 -19.02 -11.69
N LYS A 142 -14.24 -19.24 -12.90
CA LYS A 142 -14.88 -18.89 -14.18
C LYS A 142 -16.37 -19.23 -14.06
N PRO A 143 -17.31 -18.33 -14.41
CA PRO A 143 -18.73 -18.66 -14.35
C PRO A 143 -18.91 -19.95 -15.14
N VAL A 144 -19.43 -20.98 -14.47
CA VAL A 144 -19.82 -22.22 -15.13
C VAL A 144 -20.76 -21.76 -16.23
N ALA A 145 -20.36 -21.95 -17.49
CA ALA A 145 -21.26 -21.73 -18.61
C ALA A 145 -22.53 -22.51 -18.25
N VAL A 146 -23.61 -21.79 -17.99
CA VAL A 146 -24.92 -22.40 -17.83
C VAL A 146 -25.16 -23.02 -19.20
N ALA A 147 -24.97 -24.33 -19.28
CA ALA A 147 -25.29 -25.07 -20.48
C ALA A 147 -26.82 -24.99 -20.60
N ASP A 148 -27.25 -24.29 -21.63
CA ASP A 148 -28.65 -24.20 -22.06
C ASP A 148 -29.25 -25.59 -22.33
#